data_AF-A0A8H7J980-F1
#
_entry.id   AF-A0A8H7J980-F1
#
_cell.length_a   1.000
_cell.length_b   1.000
_cell.length_c   1.000
_cell.angle_alpha   90.00
_cell.angle_beta   90.00
_cell.angle_gamma   90.00
#
_symmetry.space_group_name_H-M   'P 1'
#
loop_
_entity.id
_entity.type
_entity.pdbx_description
1 polymer ?
#
loop_
_entity_poly.entity_id
_entity_poly.type
_entity_poly.pdbx_seq_one_letter_code
_entity_poly.pdbx_strand_id
1 'polypeptide(L)'
;MHLINILLLASSAAAISLPNFPEISQLFARKDGDKCPTVWTSISKELTGKFLSDGQCNPDARAAIRAVFHDCGAWNKAQGAKGGCDGSLVLAGELSKPENNGLQDIGAYLKGRADFWKVSVADMIVFAGSHAIVTCPGGPRVQTYIGRKDSSTAAPDGLLPDVRASADSLFKLFQDKGFDAVDLAALLGAHSTSNQFHFDETAPNAGAPQDSTPGVWDVKYYAETTAPPKGVVVLPSDAKLAAHATVGKEFKGFVGNAGKWNGKFADAMARMERFGSDGTKNLIDCTNALPSATNAKRELKAMPMFAPRH
;
A
#
# COMPACT_ATOMS: atom_id res chain seq x y z
N MET A 1 -76.12 -41.82 32.64
CA MET A 1 -75.17 -42.70 31.93
C MET A 1 -74.98 -42.19 30.52
N HIS A 2 -73.89 -41.46 30.26
CA HIS A 2 -73.11 -41.40 29.00
C HIS A 2 -72.10 -40.25 29.16
N LEU A 3 -70.90 -40.59 29.62
CA LEU A 3 -69.74 -39.70 29.64
C LEU A 3 -69.06 -39.82 28.28
N ILE A 4 -68.99 -38.71 27.55
CA ILE A 4 -68.29 -38.58 26.27
C ILE A 4 -66.80 -38.41 26.60
N ASN A 5 -65.97 -39.40 26.26
CA ASN A 5 -64.52 -39.29 26.30
C ASN A 5 -64.03 -38.62 25.01
N ILE A 6 -63.49 -37.41 25.13
CA ILE A 6 -62.75 -36.72 24.08
C ILE A 6 -61.32 -37.27 24.09
N LEU A 7 -60.93 -37.99 23.04
CA LEU A 7 -59.56 -38.41 22.79
C LEU A 7 -58.78 -37.23 22.18
N LEU A 8 -57.90 -36.60 22.95
CA LEU A 8 -56.90 -35.66 22.45
C LEU A 8 -55.69 -36.46 21.94
N LEU A 9 -55.51 -36.49 20.62
CA LEU A 9 -54.28 -36.98 19.98
C LEU A 9 -53.17 -35.93 20.18
N ALA A 10 -52.29 -36.18 21.14
CA ALA A 10 -51.04 -35.44 21.27
C ALA A 10 -50.05 -35.92 20.20
N SER A 11 -49.82 -35.10 19.18
CA SER A 11 -48.77 -35.33 18.19
C SER A 11 -47.42 -34.98 18.81
N SER A 12 -46.59 -35.98 19.09
CA SER A 12 -45.22 -35.80 19.58
C SER A 12 -44.30 -35.41 18.41
N ALA A 13 -44.15 -34.11 18.17
CA ALA A 13 -43.04 -33.59 17.38
C ALA A 13 -41.74 -33.75 18.19
N ALA A 14 -40.94 -34.75 17.86
CA ALA A 14 -39.58 -34.86 18.38
C ALA A 14 -38.73 -33.73 17.77
N ALA A 15 -38.48 -32.68 18.54
CA ALA A 15 -37.47 -31.68 18.19
C ALA A 15 -36.09 -32.32 18.32
N ILE A 16 -35.47 -32.66 17.18
CA ILE A 16 -34.07 -33.07 17.14
C ILE A 16 -33.25 -31.80 17.35
N SER A 17 -32.81 -31.57 18.58
CA SER A 17 -31.77 -30.59 18.90
C SER A 17 -30.45 -31.11 18.31
N LEU A 18 -30.04 -30.56 17.18
CA LEU A 18 -28.69 -30.75 16.68
C LEU A 18 -27.73 -29.97 17.59
N PRO A 19 -26.68 -30.59 18.15
CA PRO A 19 -25.69 -29.84 18.89
C PRO A 19 -25.05 -28.79 17.96
N ASN A 20 -24.94 -27.57 18.46
CA ASN A 20 -24.20 -26.47 17.86
C ASN A 20 -22.82 -27.00 17.43
N PHE A 21 -22.57 -27.11 16.13
CA PHE A 21 -21.23 -27.40 15.62
C PHE A 21 -20.40 -26.12 15.79
N PRO A 22 -19.38 -26.09 16.65
CA PRO A 22 -18.42 -25.00 16.61
C PRO A 22 -17.69 -25.08 15.27
N GLU A 23 -17.48 -23.92 14.68
CA GLU A 23 -16.66 -23.67 13.49
C GLU A 23 -15.57 -24.72 13.23
N ILE A 24 -15.72 -25.46 12.13
CA ILE A 24 -14.66 -26.28 11.55
C ILE A 24 -13.53 -25.37 10.97
N SER A 25 -13.64 -24.04 11.04
CA SER A 25 -12.60 -23.09 10.64
C SER A 25 -11.36 -23.12 11.55
N GLN A 26 -11.48 -23.62 12.79
CA GLN A 26 -10.35 -23.67 13.73
C GLN A 26 -9.49 -24.94 13.63
N LEU A 27 -9.88 -25.94 12.84
CA LEU A 27 -9.08 -27.16 12.63
C LEU A 27 -7.85 -26.95 11.73
N PHE A 28 -7.72 -25.76 11.12
CA PHE A 28 -6.51 -25.33 10.40
C PHE A 28 -5.76 -24.20 11.10
N ALA A 29 -6.10 -23.82 12.33
CA ALA A 29 -5.23 -23.04 13.19
C ALA A 29 -4.07 -23.93 13.68
N ARG A 30 -3.28 -24.48 12.75
CA ARG A 30 -2.03 -25.16 13.07
C ARG A 30 -1.03 -24.11 13.51
N LYS A 31 -0.23 -24.52 14.50
CA LYS A 31 0.99 -23.88 15.04
C LYS A 31 2.06 -23.64 13.94
N ASP A 32 1.76 -22.84 12.93
CA ASP A 32 2.73 -22.24 12.01
C ASP A 32 3.07 -20.80 12.44
N GLY A 33 2.87 -20.49 13.74
CA GLY A 33 2.61 -19.17 14.32
C GLY A 33 3.64 -18.05 14.13
N ASP A 34 4.71 -18.25 13.37
CA ASP A 34 5.69 -17.21 13.02
C ASP A 34 6.16 -17.26 11.55
N LYS A 35 5.65 -18.20 10.73
CA LYS A 35 6.10 -18.37 9.34
C LYS A 35 5.10 -17.75 8.37
N CYS A 36 5.62 -16.95 7.43
CA CYS A 36 4.81 -16.40 6.35
C CYS A 36 4.09 -17.52 5.57
N PRO A 37 2.75 -17.45 5.41
CA PRO A 37 2.00 -18.44 4.65
C PRO A 37 2.53 -18.59 3.21
N THR A 38 2.71 -19.82 2.75
CA THR A 38 3.34 -20.12 1.44
C THR A 38 2.58 -19.54 0.24
N VAL A 39 1.29 -19.24 0.40
CA VAL A 39 0.47 -18.55 -0.61
C VAL A 39 1.09 -17.22 -1.04
N TRP A 40 1.77 -16.50 -0.15
CA TRP A 40 2.41 -15.22 -0.46
C TRP A 40 3.59 -15.35 -1.41
N THR A 41 4.28 -16.49 -1.42
CA THR A 41 5.30 -16.78 -2.44
C THR A 41 4.68 -16.97 -3.82
N SER A 42 3.49 -17.60 -3.90
CA SER A 42 2.75 -17.75 -5.15
C SER A 42 2.20 -16.42 -5.65
N ILE A 43 1.62 -15.61 -4.74
CA ILE A 43 1.15 -14.25 -5.02
C ILE A 43 2.32 -13.38 -5.53
N SER A 44 3.48 -13.45 -4.86
CA SER A 44 4.69 -12.72 -5.26
C SER A 44 5.13 -13.03 -6.69
N LYS A 45 5.16 -14.31 -7.08
CA LYS A 45 5.50 -14.69 -8.46
C LYS A 45 4.53 -14.09 -9.49
N GLU A 46 3.25 -14.07 -9.18
CA GLU A 46 2.22 -13.46 -10.04
C GLU A 46 2.37 -11.94 -10.14
N LEU A 47 2.54 -11.26 -9.01
CA LEU A 47 2.72 -9.81 -8.96
C LEU A 47 4.00 -9.35 -9.67
N THR A 48 5.08 -10.15 -9.64
CA THR A 48 6.29 -9.88 -10.41
C THR A 48 6.00 -9.79 -11.91
N GLY A 49 5.18 -10.71 -12.44
CA GLY A 49 4.74 -10.65 -13.84
C GLY A 49 3.77 -9.51 -14.12
N LYS A 50 2.98 -9.09 -13.12
CA LYS A 50 2.00 -8.00 -13.24
C LYS A 50 2.64 -6.61 -13.26
N PHE A 51 3.76 -6.39 -12.58
CA PHE A 51 4.29 -5.06 -12.30
C PHE A 51 5.44 -4.59 -13.21
N LEU A 52 5.93 -5.44 -14.11
CA LEU A 52 7.01 -5.08 -15.03
C LEU A 52 6.55 -5.08 -16.49
N SER A 53 6.96 -4.05 -17.22
CA SER A 53 7.02 -4.04 -18.68
C SER A 53 8.41 -3.53 -19.09
N ASP A 54 9.08 -4.24 -19.99
CA ASP A 54 10.41 -3.85 -20.50
C ASP A 54 11.46 -3.55 -19.42
N GLY A 55 11.38 -4.29 -18.30
CA GLY A 55 12.27 -4.12 -17.16
C GLY A 55 12.05 -2.83 -16.36
N GLN A 56 10.92 -2.16 -16.54
CA GLN A 56 10.52 -0.94 -15.82
C GLN A 56 9.21 -1.14 -15.06
N CYS A 57 9.02 -0.30 -14.04
CA CYS A 57 7.78 -0.15 -13.28
C CYS A 57 6.64 0.24 -14.25
N ASN A 58 5.66 -0.64 -14.45
CA ASN A 58 4.55 -0.37 -15.37
C ASN A 58 3.40 0.41 -14.66
N PRO A 59 2.32 0.80 -15.38
CA PRO A 59 1.22 1.53 -14.78
C PRO A 59 0.56 0.84 -13.57
N ASP A 60 0.44 -0.49 -13.59
CA ASP A 60 -0.14 -1.26 -12.48
C ASP A 60 0.72 -1.20 -11.21
N ALA A 61 2.05 -1.25 -11.37
CA ALA A 61 2.98 -1.11 -10.26
C ALA A 61 2.83 0.26 -9.59
N ARG A 62 2.80 1.33 -10.39
CA ARG A 62 2.60 2.70 -9.91
C ARG A 62 1.25 2.87 -9.22
N ALA A 63 0.20 2.27 -9.78
CA ALA A 63 -1.13 2.29 -9.19
C ALA A 63 -1.18 1.50 -7.85
N ALA A 64 -0.47 0.38 -7.73
CA ALA A 64 -0.38 -0.38 -6.48
C ALA A 64 0.40 0.36 -5.38
N ILE A 65 1.49 1.05 -5.74
CA ILE A 65 2.23 1.95 -4.84
C ILE A 65 1.31 3.05 -4.30
N ARG A 66 0.49 3.64 -5.16
CA ARG A 66 -0.51 4.63 -4.73
C ARG A 66 -1.62 3.99 -3.89
N ALA A 67 -2.14 2.83 -4.26
CA ALA A 67 -3.25 2.17 -3.57
C ALA A 67 -2.94 1.90 -2.10
N VAL A 68 -1.72 1.43 -1.78
CA VAL A 68 -1.34 1.21 -0.37
C VAL A 68 -1.29 2.51 0.44
N PHE A 69 -0.87 3.64 -0.16
CA PHE A 69 -0.97 4.94 0.50
C PHE A 69 -2.41 5.39 0.69
N HIS A 70 -3.28 5.16 -0.29
CA HIS A 70 -4.69 5.60 -0.21
C HIS A 70 -5.52 4.76 0.77
N ASP A 71 -5.17 3.48 0.99
CA ASP A 71 -5.76 2.65 2.05
C ASP A 71 -5.16 3.01 3.41
N CYS A 72 -3.86 2.74 3.62
CA CYS A 72 -3.19 2.94 4.90
C CYS A 72 -3.13 4.40 5.35
N GLY A 73 -2.92 5.31 4.40
CA GLY A 73 -2.72 6.73 4.65
C GLY A 73 -4.02 7.46 4.99
N ALA A 74 -5.20 6.88 4.81
CA ALA A 74 -6.48 7.43 5.29
C ALA A 74 -6.67 7.21 6.80
N TRP A 75 -5.60 7.47 7.58
CA TRP A 75 -5.55 7.26 9.02
C TRP A 75 -4.84 8.40 9.77
N ASN A 76 -5.11 8.55 11.07
CA ASN A 76 -4.32 9.36 11.99
C ASN A 76 -4.33 8.76 13.41
N LYS A 77 -3.47 9.27 14.30
CA LYS A 77 -3.33 8.77 15.68
C LYS A 77 -4.63 8.80 16.50
N ALA A 78 -5.55 9.71 16.21
CA ALA A 78 -6.82 9.80 16.95
C ALA A 78 -7.75 8.59 16.70
N GLN A 79 -7.57 7.89 15.58
CA GLN A 79 -8.33 6.67 15.28
C GLN A 79 -7.81 5.43 16.03
N GLY A 80 -6.60 5.49 16.59
CA GLY A 80 -5.98 4.37 17.29
C GLY A 80 -5.94 3.11 16.42
N ALA A 81 -6.53 2.02 16.92
CA ALA A 81 -6.52 0.71 16.27
C ALA A 81 -7.54 0.55 15.11
N LYS A 82 -8.36 1.57 14.82
CA LYS A 82 -9.38 1.53 13.76
C LYS A 82 -8.89 2.21 12.48
N GLY A 83 -9.43 1.82 11.32
CA GLY A 83 -9.06 2.35 10.01
C GLY A 83 -7.66 1.93 9.58
N GLY A 84 -7.07 2.71 8.66
CA GLY A 84 -5.71 2.49 8.18
C GLY A 84 -5.66 1.39 7.14
N CYS A 85 -4.70 0.47 7.26
CA CYS A 85 -4.48 -0.58 6.28
C CYS A 85 -5.53 -1.71 6.37
N ASP A 86 -6.82 -1.40 6.31
CA ASP A 86 -7.89 -2.36 6.57
C ASP A 86 -8.67 -2.76 5.30
N GLY A 87 -8.17 -2.39 4.12
CA GLY A 87 -8.78 -2.70 2.83
C GLY A 87 -10.04 -1.91 2.53
N SER A 88 -10.41 -0.94 3.39
CA SER A 88 -11.59 -0.08 3.24
C SER A 88 -11.57 0.70 1.93
N LEU A 89 -10.38 1.02 1.38
CA LEU A 89 -10.24 1.63 0.06
C LEU A 89 -11.12 0.93 -0.99
N VAL A 90 -11.11 -0.41 -0.98
CA VAL A 90 -11.83 -1.24 -1.96
C VAL A 90 -13.13 -1.81 -1.38
N LEU A 91 -13.16 -2.13 -0.09
CA LEU A 91 -14.27 -2.82 0.55
C LEU A 91 -15.40 -1.90 1.04
N ALA A 92 -15.12 -0.62 1.23
CA ALA A 92 -16.07 0.37 1.76
C ALA A 92 -16.54 1.39 0.72
N GLY A 93 -16.31 1.13 -0.57
CA GLY A 93 -16.76 1.98 -1.68
C GLY A 93 -15.93 3.26 -1.87
N GLU A 94 -14.76 3.38 -1.26
CA GLU A 94 -13.97 4.62 -1.31
C GLU A 94 -13.36 4.91 -2.69
N LEU A 95 -13.24 3.91 -3.55
CA LEU A 95 -12.84 4.10 -4.95
C LEU A 95 -13.76 5.04 -5.74
N SER A 96 -14.98 5.34 -5.27
CA SER A 96 -15.84 6.36 -5.89
C SER A 96 -15.56 7.78 -5.41
N LYS A 97 -14.69 7.97 -4.40
CA LYS A 97 -14.34 9.29 -3.89
C LYS A 97 -13.35 9.99 -4.84
N PRO A 98 -13.45 11.32 -5.05
CA PRO A 98 -12.60 12.04 -5.99
C PRO A 98 -11.09 11.88 -5.76
N GLU A 99 -10.65 11.84 -4.51
CA GLU A 99 -9.24 11.64 -4.12
C GLU A 99 -8.68 10.29 -4.56
N ASN A 100 -9.53 9.31 -4.82
CA ASN A 100 -9.18 7.95 -5.23
C ASN A 100 -9.34 7.72 -6.75
N ASN A 101 -9.68 8.75 -7.53
CA ASN A 101 -9.78 8.65 -8.99
C ASN A 101 -8.50 8.07 -9.61
N GLY A 102 -8.65 7.08 -10.50
CA GLY A 102 -7.57 6.35 -11.15
C GLY A 102 -7.11 5.09 -10.41
N LEU A 103 -7.69 4.76 -9.24
CA LEU A 103 -7.39 3.51 -8.51
C LEU A 103 -8.39 2.38 -8.78
N GLN A 104 -9.43 2.62 -9.58
CA GLN A 104 -10.52 1.67 -9.79
C GLN A 104 -10.05 0.33 -10.38
N ASP A 105 -9.22 0.37 -11.43
CA ASP A 105 -8.74 -0.83 -12.11
C ASP A 105 -7.82 -1.67 -11.23
N ILE A 106 -6.84 -1.02 -10.56
CA ILE A 106 -5.93 -1.73 -9.66
C ILE A 106 -6.68 -2.25 -8.42
N GLY A 107 -7.63 -1.49 -7.87
CA GLY A 107 -8.45 -1.91 -6.75
C GLY A 107 -9.30 -3.13 -7.09
N ALA A 108 -9.95 -3.14 -8.25
CA ALA A 108 -10.70 -4.30 -8.75
C ALA A 108 -9.80 -5.53 -8.97
N TYR A 109 -8.62 -5.35 -9.56
CA TYR A 109 -7.64 -6.41 -9.74
C TYR A 109 -7.21 -7.01 -8.37
N LEU A 110 -6.79 -6.18 -7.43
CA LEU A 110 -6.32 -6.62 -6.12
C LEU A 110 -7.43 -7.34 -5.35
N LYS A 111 -8.67 -6.82 -5.38
CA LYS A 111 -9.82 -7.53 -4.79
C LYS A 111 -10.01 -8.91 -5.41
N GLY A 112 -10.03 -9.00 -6.74
CA GLY A 112 -10.20 -10.27 -7.43
C GLY A 112 -9.10 -11.29 -7.09
N ARG A 113 -7.86 -10.82 -6.92
CA ARG A 113 -6.75 -11.67 -6.48
C ARG A 113 -6.86 -12.10 -5.03
N ALA A 114 -7.29 -11.22 -4.13
CA ALA A 114 -7.56 -11.57 -2.74
C ALA A 114 -8.65 -12.65 -2.65
N ASP A 115 -9.76 -12.47 -3.39
CA ASP A 115 -10.87 -13.44 -3.47
C ASP A 115 -10.43 -14.80 -4.04
N PHE A 116 -9.53 -14.80 -5.03
CA PHE A 116 -8.97 -16.02 -5.63
C PHE A 116 -8.07 -16.77 -4.67
N TRP A 117 -7.11 -16.07 -4.06
CA TRP A 117 -6.12 -16.66 -3.16
C TRP A 117 -6.63 -16.92 -1.74
N LYS A 118 -7.86 -16.47 -1.42
CA LYS A 118 -8.48 -16.59 -0.09
C LYS A 118 -7.65 -15.89 1.00
N VAL A 119 -7.15 -14.70 0.68
CA VAL A 119 -6.48 -13.79 1.62
C VAL A 119 -7.33 -12.53 1.80
N SER A 120 -7.06 -11.74 2.84
CA SER A 120 -7.76 -10.47 3.03
C SER A 120 -7.40 -9.46 1.94
N VAL A 121 -8.34 -8.60 1.58
CA VAL A 121 -8.11 -7.51 0.63
C VAL A 121 -7.09 -6.52 1.21
N ALA A 122 -7.17 -6.26 2.51
CA ALA A 122 -6.20 -5.44 3.25
C ALA A 122 -4.76 -5.92 3.06
N ASP A 123 -4.51 -7.21 3.28
CA ASP A 123 -3.17 -7.77 3.10
C ASP A 123 -2.75 -7.81 1.63
N MET A 124 -3.67 -8.05 0.70
CA MET A 124 -3.37 -8.00 -0.73
C MET A 124 -2.94 -6.61 -1.18
N ILE A 125 -3.61 -5.54 -0.71
CA ILE A 125 -3.22 -4.15 -1.03
C ILE A 125 -1.83 -3.83 -0.49
N VAL A 126 -1.56 -4.14 0.78
CA VAL A 126 -0.27 -3.85 1.40
C VAL A 126 0.85 -4.65 0.74
N PHE A 127 0.65 -5.96 0.56
CA PHE A 127 1.65 -6.81 -0.09
C PHE A 127 1.92 -6.37 -1.53
N ALA A 128 0.87 -6.00 -2.28
CA ALA A 128 1.02 -5.50 -3.65
C ALA A 128 1.78 -4.17 -3.72
N GLY A 129 1.52 -3.23 -2.80
CA GLY A 129 2.27 -1.98 -2.72
C GLY A 129 3.75 -2.21 -2.43
N SER A 130 4.05 -2.94 -1.36
CA SER A 130 5.42 -3.35 -1.00
C SER A 130 6.14 -4.12 -2.12
N HIS A 131 5.41 -5.02 -2.80
CA HIS A 131 5.92 -5.78 -3.93
C HIS A 131 6.23 -4.88 -5.13
N ALA A 132 5.34 -3.95 -5.47
CA ALA A 132 5.56 -3.01 -6.55
C ALA A 132 6.82 -2.17 -6.28
N ILE A 133 6.98 -1.62 -5.07
CA ILE A 133 8.16 -0.85 -4.66
C ILE A 133 9.46 -1.62 -4.94
N VAL A 134 9.64 -2.83 -4.41
CA VAL A 134 10.88 -3.61 -4.57
C VAL A 134 11.09 -4.16 -5.99
N THR A 135 10.01 -4.28 -6.76
CA THR A 135 10.04 -4.75 -8.15
C THR A 135 10.51 -3.66 -9.10
N CYS A 136 10.10 -2.40 -8.85
CA CYS A 136 10.52 -1.27 -9.67
C CYS A 136 12.06 -1.10 -9.58
N PRO A 137 12.77 -0.91 -10.71
CA PRO A 137 14.24 -0.82 -10.73
C PRO A 137 14.75 0.28 -9.81
N GLY A 138 15.64 -0.03 -8.87
CA GLY A 138 16.09 0.93 -7.86
C GLY A 138 15.37 0.81 -6.50
N GLY A 139 14.25 0.10 -6.47
CA GLY A 139 13.33 0.01 -5.34
C GLY A 139 13.89 -0.67 -4.09
N PRO A 140 13.67 -0.11 -2.88
CA PRO A 140 14.06 -0.74 -1.65
C PRO A 140 13.11 -1.88 -1.28
N ARG A 141 13.56 -2.79 -0.42
CA ARG A 141 12.68 -3.72 0.27
C ARG A 141 12.04 -3.02 1.46
N VAL A 142 10.72 -3.01 1.51
CA VAL A 142 9.93 -2.57 2.67
C VAL A 142 9.69 -3.77 3.58
N GLN A 143 9.68 -3.56 4.90
CA GLN A 143 9.32 -4.61 5.84
C GLN A 143 7.80 -4.81 5.84
N THR A 144 7.35 -5.95 5.34
CA THR A 144 5.95 -6.21 5.03
C THR A 144 5.39 -7.29 5.94
N TYR A 145 4.33 -6.94 6.63
CA TYR A 145 3.62 -7.82 7.54
C TYR A 145 2.26 -8.19 6.95
N ILE A 146 1.72 -9.35 7.34
CA ILE A 146 0.43 -9.89 6.90
C ILE A 146 -0.37 -10.37 8.12
N GLY A 147 -1.69 -10.32 8.03
CA GLY A 147 -2.62 -10.75 9.07
C GLY A 147 -3.72 -9.72 9.34
N ARG A 148 -3.92 -8.77 8.42
CA ARG A 148 -4.89 -7.69 8.58
C ARG A 148 -6.30 -8.20 8.36
N LYS A 149 -7.23 -7.65 9.16
CA LYS A 149 -8.65 -7.92 9.04
C LYS A 149 -9.28 -6.90 8.10
N ASP A 150 -10.02 -7.41 7.13
CA ASP A 150 -10.83 -6.61 6.22
C ASP A 150 -11.89 -5.79 6.96
N SER A 151 -12.09 -4.55 6.52
CA SER A 151 -13.07 -3.61 7.02
C SER A 151 -13.96 -3.10 5.89
N SER A 152 -15.28 -3.13 6.10
CA SER A 152 -16.26 -2.47 5.23
C SER A 152 -16.66 -1.09 5.76
N THR A 153 -15.89 -0.52 6.70
CA THR A 153 -16.12 0.81 7.25
C THR A 153 -15.25 1.80 6.50
N ALA A 154 -15.85 2.79 5.85
CA ALA A 154 -15.10 3.79 5.12
C ALA A 154 -14.25 4.67 6.05
N ALA A 155 -13.06 5.03 5.59
CA ALA A 155 -12.20 6.00 6.23
C ALA A 155 -12.88 7.39 6.26
N PRO A 156 -12.67 8.17 7.35
CA PRO A 156 -13.13 9.55 7.42
C PRO A 156 -12.52 10.42 6.31
N ASP A 157 -13.32 11.39 5.84
CA ASP A 157 -12.87 12.35 4.84
C ASP A 157 -11.75 13.26 5.39
N GLY A 158 -10.94 13.82 4.49
CA GLY A 158 -9.90 14.79 4.82
C GLY A 158 -8.64 14.21 5.47
N LEU A 159 -8.50 12.88 5.50
CA LEU A 159 -7.29 12.21 6.01
C LEU A 159 -6.22 11.97 4.92
N LEU A 160 -6.57 12.13 3.65
CA LEU A 160 -5.65 12.09 2.51
C LEU A 160 -5.26 13.51 2.05
N PRO A 161 -4.03 13.70 1.53
CA PRO A 161 -3.56 15.02 1.10
C PRO A 161 -4.25 15.49 -0.18
N ASP A 162 -4.59 16.78 -0.23
CA ASP A 162 -5.05 17.44 -1.45
C ASP A 162 -3.85 18.05 -2.21
N VAL A 163 -3.85 17.87 -3.53
CA VAL A 163 -2.76 18.30 -4.44
C VAL A 163 -2.56 19.82 -4.49
N ARG A 164 -3.53 20.61 -4.03
CA ARG A 164 -3.51 22.08 -3.97
C ARG A 164 -3.38 22.62 -2.55
N ALA A 165 -3.34 21.78 -1.52
CA ALA A 165 -3.21 22.19 -0.12
C ALA A 165 -1.92 23.00 0.17
N SER A 166 -1.85 23.65 1.33
CA SER A 166 -0.64 24.35 1.77
C SER A 166 0.39 23.37 2.33
N ALA A 167 1.67 23.73 2.28
CA ALA A 167 2.71 22.89 2.86
C ALA A 167 2.51 22.71 4.38
N ASP A 168 2.07 23.75 5.10
CA ASP A 168 1.80 23.66 6.54
C ASP A 168 0.66 22.68 6.85
N SER A 169 -0.44 22.73 6.08
CA SER A 169 -1.56 21.81 6.29
C SER A 169 -1.16 20.37 5.96
N LEU A 170 -0.37 20.17 4.90
CA LEU A 170 0.13 18.85 4.52
C LEU A 170 1.13 18.31 5.54
N PHE A 171 2.03 19.14 6.04
CA PHE A 171 2.96 18.72 7.07
C PHE A 171 2.22 18.38 8.37
N LYS A 172 1.25 19.19 8.78
CA LYS A 172 0.38 18.90 9.93
C LYS A 172 -0.40 17.59 9.75
N LEU A 173 -0.93 17.33 8.57
CA LEU A 173 -1.62 16.09 8.23
C LEU A 173 -0.73 14.86 8.51
N PHE A 174 0.54 14.92 8.11
CA PHE A 174 1.49 13.82 8.35
C PHE A 174 1.95 13.75 9.82
N GLN A 175 2.10 14.88 10.51
CA GLN A 175 2.35 14.88 11.96
C GLN A 175 1.23 14.21 12.76
N ASP A 176 -0.02 14.34 12.30
CA ASP A 176 -1.16 13.65 12.91
C ASP A 176 -1.13 12.14 12.68
N LYS A 177 -0.40 11.67 11.65
CA LYS A 177 -0.08 10.25 11.40
C LYS A 177 1.12 9.76 12.22
N GLY A 178 1.86 10.67 12.87
CA GLY A 178 3.09 10.35 13.59
C GLY A 178 4.35 10.40 12.71
N PHE A 179 4.29 11.10 11.58
CA PHE A 179 5.42 11.32 10.68
C PHE A 179 6.03 12.70 10.87
N ASP A 180 7.36 12.77 10.81
CA ASP A 180 8.11 14.02 10.84
C ASP A 180 8.41 14.56 9.41
N ALA A 181 9.25 15.58 9.33
CA ALA A 181 9.60 16.20 8.05
C ALA A 181 10.45 15.28 7.16
N VAL A 182 11.28 14.42 7.75
CA VAL A 182 12.10 13.44 7.02
C VAL A 182 11.18 12.37 6.42
N ASP A 183 10.22 11.90 7.20
CA ASP A 183 9.23 10.90 6.79
C ASP A 183 8.38 11.40 5.62
N LEU A 184 7.82 12.61 5.75
CA LEU A 184 7.05 13.22 4.67
C LEU A 184 7.89 13.43 3.40
N ALA A 185 9.09 13.98 3.53
CA ALA A 185 9.97 14.18 2.38
C ALA A 185 10.41 12.84 1.74
N ALA A 186 10.59 11.79 2.53
CA ALA A 186 10.92 10.47 2.02
C ALA A 186 9.73 9.87 1.26
N LEU A 187 8.54 9.84 1.86
CA LEU A 187 7.32 9.29 1.27
C LEU A 187 6.90 9.98 -0.03
N LEU A 188 7.09 11.30 -0.14
CA LEU A 188 6.90 12.04 -1.40
C LEU A 188 7.73 11.47 -2.55
N GLY A 189 8.88 10.86 -2.27
CA GLY A 189 9.73 10.25 -3.30
C GLY A 189 9.05 9.13 -4.09
N ALA A 190 7.95 8.55 -3.62
CA ALA A 190 7.15 7.61 -4.42
C ALA A 190 6.68 8.22 -5.75
N HIS A 191 6.63 9.55 -5.87
CA HIS A 191 6.37 10.27 -7.11
C HIS A 191 7.49 10.12 -8.16
N SER A 192 8.64 9.54 -7.83
CA SER A 192 9.62 9.12 -8.85
C SER A 192 9.08 8.00 -9.75
N THR A 193 8.10 7.23 -9.27
CA THR A 193 7.38 6.23 -10.07
C THR A 193 5.90 6.59 -10.15
N SER A 194 5.57 7.74 -10.74
CA SER A 194 4.17 8.17 -10.92
C SER A 194 3.89 8.89 -12.25
N ASN A 195 2.62 8.86 -12.63
CA ASN A 195 2.00 9.69 -13.67
C ASN A 195 0.71 10.28 -13.11
N GLN A 196 0.35 11.47 -13.58
CA GLN A 196 -0.93 12.10 -13.22
C GLN A 196 -1.93 12.00 -14.37
N PHE A 197 -3.17 11.65 -14.05
CA PHE A 197 -4.26 11.53 -15.03
C PHE A 197 -5.51 12.33 -14.68
N HIS A 198 -5.59 12.90 -13.48
CA HIS A 198 -6.80 13.54 -12.95
C HIS A 198 -6.55 14.91 -12.29
N PHE A 199 -5.30 15.39 -12.31
CA PHE A 199 -4.96 16.71 -11.79
C PHE A 199 -4.99 17.77 -12.92
N ASP A 200 -4.33 17.45 -14.03
CA ASP A 200 -4.31 18.27 -15.25
C ASP A 200 -4.51 17.37 -16.48
N GLU A 201 -5.76 17.33 -16.96
CA GLU A 201 -6.17 16.51 -18.10
C GLU A 201 -5.95 17.21 -19.45
N THR A 202 -5.40 18.42 -19.45
CA THR A 202 -5.17 19.18 -20.69
C THR A 202 -3.90 18.71 -21.41
N ALA A 203 -3.89 18.76 -22.74
CA ALA A 203 -2.69 18.49 -23.51
C ALA A 203 -1.66 19.64 -23.34
N PRO A 204 -0.35 19.36 -23.17
CA PRO A 204 0.31 18.05 -23.26
C PRO A 204 0.46 17.32 -21.91
N ASN A 205 -0.19 17.79 -20.85
CA ASN A 205 0.02 17.34 -19.47
C ASN A 205 -0.73 16.05 -19.12
N ALA A 206 -1.80 15.69 -19.85
CA ALA A 206 -2.54 14.45 -19.63
C ALA A 206 -1.62 13.21 -19.63
N GLY A 207 -1.56 12.49 -18.51
CA GLY A 207 -0.71 11.32 -18.34
C GLY A 207 0.77 11.63 -18.08
N ALA A 208 1.15 12.90 -17.89
CA ALA A 208 2.54 13.28 -17.67
C ALA A 208 3.09 12.77 -16.32
N PRO A 209 4.38 12.41 -16.28
CA PRO A 209 5.04 11.96 -15.05
C PRO A 209 5.46 13.12 -14.14
N GLN A 210 5.80 12.78 -12.90
CA GLN A 210 6.35 13.71 -11.90
C GLN A 210 7.88 13.80 -11.96
N ASP A 211 8.54 12.93 -12.73
CA ASP A 211 9.95 13.02 -13.12
C ASP A 211 10.20 12.46 -14.52
N SER A 212 11.44 12.55 -15.01
CA SER A 212 11.84 12.11 -16.34
C SER A 212 11.99 10.59 -16.50
N THR A 213 11.82 9.81 -15.44
CA THR A 213 12.03 8.35 -15.39
C THR A 213 10.94 7.63 -14.58
N PRO A 214 9.65 7.76 -14.93
CA PRO A 214 8.54 7.21 -14.14
C PRO A 214 8.53 5.68 -14.02
N GLY A 215 9.35 4.98 -14.81
CA GLY A 215 9.54 3.54 -14.74
C GLY A 215 10.67 3.08 -13.81
N VAL A 216 11.39 3.99 -13.16
CA VAL A 216 12.59 3.73 -12.33
C VAL A 216 12.41 4.38 -10.97
N TRP A 217 12.71 3.63 -9.92
CA TRP A 217 12.71 4.12 -8.54
C TRP A 217 14.05 4.81 -8.24
N ASP A 218 14.13 6.11 -8.55
CA ASP A 218 15.35 6.89 -8.35
C ASP A 218 15.08 8.26 -7.69
N VAL A 219 16.10 9.13 -7.66
CA VAL A 219 16.03 10.42 -6.95
C VAL A 219 15.89 11.62 -7.89
N LYS A 220 15.56 11.41 -9.17
CA LYS A 220 15.39 12.52 -10.12
C LYS A 220 14.23 13.43 -9.73
N TYR A 221 13.13 12.85 -9.27
CA TYR A 221 11.98 13.57 -8.70
C TYR A 221 12.39 14.76 -7.82
N TYR A 222 13.36 14.57 -6.91
CA TYR A 222 13.77 15.63 -5.98
C TYR A 222 14.40 16.84 -6.68
N ALA A 223 15.25 16.63 -7.69
CA ALA A 223 15.85 17.75 -8.43
C ALA A 223 14.84 18.37 -9.40
N GLU A 224 14.09 17.52 -10.09
CA GLU A 224 13.16 17.91 -11.16
C GLU A 224 11.89 18.59 -10.61
N THR A 225 11.51 18.36 -9.35
CA THR A 225 10.46 19.15 -8.69
C THR A 225 10.82 20.65 -8.64
N THR A 226 12.10 20.98 -8.49
CA THR A 226 12.58 22.38 -8.40
C THR A 226 13.01 22.96 -9.75
N ALA A 227 13.39 22.10 -10.70
CA ALA A 227 13.84 22.48 -12.03
C ALA A 227 13.31 21.45 -13.06
N PRO A 228 12.00 21.47 -13.37
CA PRO A 228 11.38 20.43 -14.17
C PRO A 228 11.84 20.48 -15.63
N PRO A 229 12.26 19.36 -16.23
CA PRO A 229 12.50 19.28 -17.66
C PRO A 229 11.17 19.28 -18.44
N LYS A 230 11.24 19.43 -19.76
CA LYS A 230 10.06 19.36 -20.62
C LYS A 230 9.36 18.01 -20.49
N GLY A 231 8.04 18.04 -20.32
CA GLY A 231 7.21 16.83 -20.22
C GLY A 231 6.99 16.32 -18.79
N VAL A 232 7.64 16.93 -17.78
CA VAL A 232 7.39 16.66 -16.36
C VAL A 232 6.37 17.64 -15.81
N VAL A 233 5.39 17.13 -15.05
CA VAL A 233 4.39 17.94 -14.34
C VAL A 233 4.68 17.92 -12.86
N VAL A 234 4.92 19.11 -12.30
CA VAL A 234 5.09 19.32 -10.85
C VAL A 234 3.74 19.57 -10.21
N LEU A 235 3.36 18.74 -9.24
CA LEU A 235 2.15 18.96 -8.46
C LEU A 235 2.32 20.20 -7.56
N PRO A 236 1.29 21.07 -7.42
CA PRO A 236 1.40 22.27 -6.58
C PRO A 236 1.77 21.97 -5.12
N SER A 237 1.27 20.87 -4.55
CA SER A 237 1.64 20.37 -3.22
C SER A 237 3.14 20.09 -3.11
N ASP A 238 3.71 19.43 -4.11
CA ASP A 238 5.10 19.00 -4.12
C ASP A 238 6.04 20.20 -4.21
N ALA A 239 5.73 21.15 -5.08
CA ALA A 239 6.45 22.43 -5.18
C ALA A 239 6.43 23.19 -3.84
N LYS A 240 5.27 23.25 -3.17
CA LYS A 240 5.14 23.93 -1.87
C LYS A 240 5.91 23.20 -0.77
N LEU A 241 5.86 21.88 -0.72
CA LEU A 241 6.60 21.08 0.27
C LEU A 241 8.12 21.13 0.04
N ALA A 242 8.57 21.15 -1.21
CA ALA A 242 9.98 21.34 -1.56
C ALA A 242 10.50 22.74 -1.15
N ALA A 243 9.62 23.76 -1.14
CA ALA A 243 9.95 25.12 -0.71
C ALA A 243 9.76 25.37 0.80
N HIS A 244 9.04 24.49 1.51
CA HIS A 244 8.74 24.64 2.93
C HIS A 244 10.02 24.60 3.79
N ALA A 245 10.11 25.44 4.83
CA ALA A 245 11.35 25.63 5.60
C ALA A 245 11.91 24.34 6.23
N THR A 246 11.04 23.50 6.79
CA THR A 246 11.43 22.23 7.44
C THR A 246 11.48 21.07 6.44
N VAL A 247 10.34 20.72 5.83
CA VAL A 247 10.24 19.61 4.85
C VAL A 247 11.16 19.80 3.65
N GLY A 248 11.26 21.01 3.11
CA GLY A 248 12.12 21.33 1.96
C GLY A 248 13.60 21.13 2.21
N LYS A 249 14.06 21.24 3.47
CA LYS A 249 15.46 20.90 3.84
C LYS A 249 15.71 19.41 3.69
N GLU A 250 14.79 18.57 4.17
CA GLU A 250 14.89 17.11 4.05
C GLU A 250 14.72 16.65 2.61
N PHE A 251 13.79 17.26 1.87
CA PHE A 251 13.56 17.05 0.44
C PHE A 251 14.85 17.27 -0.38
N LYS A 252 15.52 18.41 -0.18
CA LYS A 252 16.82 18.70 -0.81
C LYS A 252 17.89 17.70 -0.42
N GLY A 253 17.82 17.17 0.80
CA GLY A 253 18.75 16.17 1.31
C GLY A 253 18.69 14.81 0.62
N PHE A 254 17.71 14.55 -0.25
CA PHE A 254 17.62 13.33 -1.06
C PHE A 254 18.11 13.50 -2.51
N VAL A 255 18.34 14.73 -2.98
CA VAL A 255 18.91 14.99 -4.30
C VAL A 255 20.27 14.28 -4.43
N GLY A 256 20.38 13.39 -5.42
CA GLY A 256 21.59 12.61 -5.67
C GLY A 256 21.94 11.58 -4.58
N ASN A 257 21.04 11.30 -3.63
CA ASN A 257 21.32 10.42 -2.50
C ASN A 257 20.29 9.28 -2.37
N ALA A 258 20.30 8.38 -3.36
CA ALA A 258 19.39 7.23 -3.42
C ALA A 258 19.50 6.30 -2.21
N GLY A 259 20.69 6.07 -1.67
CA GLY A 259 20.88 5.23 -0.48
C GLY A 259 20.18 5.79 0.76
N LYS A 260 20.34 7.10 1.02
CA LYS A 260 19.65 7.78 2.13
C LYS A 260 18.14 7.75 1.93
N TRP A 261 17.68 8.06 0.71
CA TRP A 261 16.25 8.05 0.39
C TRP A 261 15.64 6.66 0.57
N ASN A 262 16.21 5.63 -0.04
CA ASN A 262 15.72 4.26 0.03
C ASN A 262 15.57 3.76 1.48
N GLY A 263 16.55 4.02 2.35
CA GLY A 263 16.47 3.66 3.76
C GLY A 263 15.36 4.39 4.51
N LYS A 264 15.21 5.71 4.28
CA LYS A 264 14.16 6.52 4.94
C LYS A 264 12.77 6.22 4.42
N PHE A 265 12.63 6.01 3.11
CA PHE A 265 11.38 5.62 2.48
C PHE A 265 10.91 4.25 3.00
N ALA A 266 11.80 3.26 3.02
CA ALA A 266 11.44 1.91 3.48
C ALA A 266 11.03 1.90 4.96
N ASP A 267 11.70 2.66 5.82
CA ASP A 267 11.29 2.81 7.22
C ASP A 267 9.91 3.48 7.38
N ALA A 268 9.71 4.63 6.72
CA ALA A 268 8.45 5.36 6.79
C ALA A 268 7.28 4.54 6.21
N MET A 269 7.49 3.87 5.07
CA MET A 269 6.50 3.00 4.45
C MET A 269 6.16 1.82 5.35
N ALA A 270 7.16 1.15 5.95
CA ALA A 270 6.93 0.04 6.86
C ALA A 270 6.14 0.46 8.13
N ARG A 271 6.33 1.70 8.60
CA ARG A 271 5.50 2.28 9.67
C ARG A 271 4.08 2.62 9.19
N MET A 272 3.91 3.12 7.97
CA MET A 272 2.59 3.40 7.39
C MET A 272 1.77 2.12 7.19
N GLU A 273 2.40 1.04 6.73
CA GLU A 273 1.76 -0.29 6.55
C GLU A 273 1.26 -0.92 7.86
N ARG A 274 1.55 -0.28 8.99
CA ARG A 274 1.12 -0.66 10.35
C ARG A 274 0.06 0.28 10.93
N PHE A 275 -0.47 1.22 10.15
CA PHE A 275 -1.54 2.09 10.60
C PHE A 275 -2.85 1.32 10.82
N GLY A 276 -3.44 1.54 11.99
CA GLY A 276 -4.70 0.93 12.42
C GLY A 276 -4.67 -0.61 12.50
N SER A 277 -5.64 -1.27 11.89
CA SER A 277 -5.75 -2.76 11.81
C SER A 277 -5.74 -3.51 13.14
N ASP A 278 -6.60 -3.15 14.09
CA ASP A 278 -6.71 -3.77 15.43
C ASP A 278 -5.37 -3.82 16.20
N GLY A 279 -4.52 -2.82 15.93
CA GLY A 279 -3.27 -2.60 16.66
C GLY A 279 -2.13 -3.52 16.24
N THR A 280 -2.10 -4.01 15.00
CA THR A 280 -1.01 -4.84 14.44
C THR A 280 -0.74 -6.14 15.22
N LYS A 281 -1.66 -6.54 16.09
CA LYS A 281 -1.49 -7.72 16.94
C LYS A 281 -1.51 -8.96 16.05
N ASN A 282 -0.51 -9.82 16.23
CA ASN A 282 -0.36 -11.10 15.52
C ASN A 282 -0.09 -10.97 14.02
N LEU A 283 0.44 -9.83 13.55
CA LEU A 283 0.94 -9.79 12.17
C LEU A 283 2.21 -10.64 12.03
N ILE A 284 2.30 -11.35 10.92
CA ILE A 284 3.40 -12.24 10.55
C ILE A 284 4.32 -11.52 9.57
N ASP A 285 5.63 -11.55 9.82
CA ASP A 285 6.61 -10.97 8.90
C ASP A 285 6.68 -11.83 7.62
N CYS A 286 6.28 -11.22 6.51
CA CYS A 286 6.26 -11.81 5.17
C CYS A 286 7.24 -11.13 4.22
N THR A 287 8.19 -10.35 4.74
CA THR A 287 9.19 -9.60 3.96
C THR A 287 10.01 -10.50 3.04
N ASN A 288 10.23 -11.76 3.43
CA ASN A 288 10.97 -12.75 2.65
C ASN A 288 10.16 -13.35 1.49
N ALA A 289 8.84 -13.16 1.45
CA ALA A 289 8.01 -13.57 0.32
C ALA A 289 8.11 -12.59 -0.87
N LEU A 290 8.53 -11.34 -0.63
CA LEU A 290 8.79 -10.36 -1.68
C LEU A 290 9.98 -10.77 -2.56
N PRO A 291 9.97 -10.46 -3.88
CA PRO A 291 11.04 -10.84 -4.79
C PRO A 291 12.36 -10.17 -4.42
N SER A 292 13.49 -10.73 -4.83
CA SER A 292 14.79 -10.07 -4.67
C SER A 292 14.79 -8.73 -5.40
N ALA A 293 15.41 -7.70 -4.80
CA ALA A 293 15.53 -6.40 -5.44
C ALA A 293 16.27 -6.53 -6.77
N THR A 294 15.73 -5.92 -7.82
CA THR A 294 16.29 -5.95 -9.18
C THR A 294 17.72 -5.37 -9.24
N ASN A 295 18.09 -4.53 -8.26
CA ASN A 295 19.44 -3.98 -8.10
C ASN A 295 20.51 -5.03 -7.81
N ALA A 296 20.20 -6.14 -7.14
CA ALA A 296 21.23 -7.08 -6.69
C ALA A 296 22.07 -7.65 -7.86
N LYS A 297 21.43 -7.93 -9.01
CA LYS A 297 22.16 -8.42 -10.21
C LYS A 297 22.91 -7.30 -10.96
N ARG A 298 22.46 -6.05 -10.85
CA ARG A 298 23.04 -4.91 -11.55
C ARG A 298 24.21 -4.31 -10.76
N GLU A 299 24.11 -4.26 -9.44
CA GLU A 299 25.21 -3.89 -8.53
C GLU A 299 26.32 -4.93 -8.56
N LEU A 300 26.02 -6.24 -8.52
CA LEU A 300 27.04 -7.29 -8.68
C LEU A 300 27.77 -7.24 -10.04
N LYS A 301 27.11 -6.78 -11.10
CA LYS A 301 27.74 -6.55 -12.42
C LYS A 301 28.49 -5.22 -12.53
N ALA A 302 28.15 -4.23 -11.70
CA ALA A 302 28.78 -2.92 -11.66
C ALA A 302 29.94 -2.85 -10.66
N MET A 303 30.13 -3.87 -9.82
CA MET A 303 31.34 -4.02 -9.02
C MET A 303 32.54 -4.21 -9.97
N PRO A 304 33.57 -3.34 -9.91
CA PRO A 304 34.78 -3.58 -10.68
C PRO A 304 35.38 -4.90 -10.21
N MET A 305 35.44 -5.89 -11.11
CA MET A 305 36.21 -7.11 -10.89
C MET A 305 37.66 -6.69 -10.63
N PHE A 306 38.10 -6.83 -9.38
CA PHE A 306 39.46 -6.68 -8.88
C PHE A 306 40.48 -6.22 -9.92
N ALA A 307 40.70 -4.91 -10.02
CA ALA A 307 41.94 -4.42 -10.61
C ALA A 307 43.07 -4.74 -9.60
N PRO A 308 44.16 -5.41 -10.01
CA PRO A 308 45.28 -5.67 -9.11
C PRO A 308 45.87 -4.34 -8.66
N ARG A 309 46.16 -4.22 -7.37
CA ARG A 309 46.95 -3.11 -6.85
C ARG A 309 48.38 -3.25 -7.40
N HIS A 310 48.80 -2.28 -8.20
CA HIS A 310 50.20 -1.98 -8.47
C HIS A 310 50.57 -0.70 -7.74
#